data_AF-A0A820G1X3-F1
#
_entry.id   AF-A0A820G1X3-F1
#
_cell.length_a   1.000
_cell.length_b   1.000
_cell.length_c   1.000
_cell.angle_alpha   90.00
_cell.angle_beta   90.00
_cell.angle_gamma   90.00
#
_symmetry.space_group_name_H-M   'P 1'
#
loop_
_entity.id
_entity.type
_entity.pdbx_description
1 polymer ?
#
loop_
_entity_poly.entity_id
_entity_poly.type
_entity_poly.pdbx_seq_one_letter_code
_entity_poly.pdbx_strand_id
1 'polypeptide(L)'
;TFVERMQLQVIRNLELSIRNIHIVYEDKSTKPNHPFSFGITLNYISLHTTTPDWEPTILKEDTPLIHKLGELSALSIYWNTNAKSRTDLARDDAINNLKEKIAIDNQQAPSDISYILRPLNVKARLVLAMKPREEDFKRPMFDIKVDLDEISLNMNRDQYSDLLDLLEFQDYLSVQSKYIKYHVKKELVEKK
;
A
#
# COMPACT_ATOMS: atom_id res chain seq x y z
N THR A 1 1.23 -30.26 -11.01
CA THR A 1 1.71 -31.02 -9.84
C THR A 1 0.71 -30.94 -8.67
N PHE A 2 0.72 -31.88 -7.71
CA PHE A 2 -0.23 -31.85 -6.56
C PHE A 2 -0.18 -30.52 -5.78
N VAL A 3 1.03 -29.98 -5.57
CA VAL A 3 1.26 -28.71 -4.87
C VAL A 3 0.58 -27.52 -5.57
N GLU A 4 0.66 -27.44 -6.90
CA GLU A 4 -0.03 -26.39 -7.67
C GLU A 4 -1.55 -26.46 -7.47
N ARG A 5 -2.12 -27.66 -7.51
CA ARG A 5 -3.58 -27.82 -7.28
C ARG A 5 -3.98 -27.40 -5.88
N MET A 6 -3.16 -27.71 -4.88
CA MET A 6 -3.37 -27.26 -3.50
C MET A 6 -3.29 -25.73 -3.39
N GLN A 7 -2.27 -25.10 -3.99
CA GLN A 7 -2.14 -23.65 -4.01
C GLN A 7 -3.33 -22.97 -4.69
N LEU A 8 -3.78 -23.48 -5.83
CA LEU A 8 -4.96 -22.94 -6.53
C LEU A 8 -6.23 -23.11 -5.70
N GLN A 9 -6.38 -24.22 -4.97
CA GLN A 9 -7.52 -24.44 -4.08
C GLN A 9 -7.52 -23.48 -2.89
N VAL A 10 -6.35 -23.17 -2.34
CA VAL A 10 -6.20 -22.15 -1.29
C VAL A 10 -6.56 -20.77 -1.85
N ILE A 11 -5.96 -20.37 -2.97
CA ILE A 11 -6.22 -19.05 -3.60
C ILE A 11 -7.71 -18.88 -3.93
N ARG A 12 -8.37 -19.95 -4.39
CA ARG A 12 -9.79 -19.97 -4.74
C ARG A 12 -10.67 -19.47 -3.62
N ASN A 13 -10.54 -20.08 -2.44
CA ASN A 13 -11.41 -19.81 -1.30
C ASN A 13 -10.74 -18.95 -0.22
N LEU A 14 -9.57 -18.37 -0.51
CA LEU A 14 -8.92 -17.44 0.41
C LEU A 14 -9.81 -16.23 0.61
N GLU A 15 -10.21 -16.04 1.86
CA GLU A 15 -10.81 -14.82 2.37
C GLU A 15 -9.78 -14.10 3.22
N LEU A 16 -9.61 -12.80 2.95
CA LEU A 16 -8.66 -11.96 3.65
C LEU A 16 -9.41 -10.76 4.23
N SER A 17 -9.16 -10.43 5.50
CA SER A 17 -9.61 -9.20 6.12
C SER A 17 -8.50 -8.67 7.01
N ILE A 18 -7.89 -7.55 6.62
CA ILE A 18 -6.87 -6.86 7.41
C ILE A 18 -7.43 -5.50 7.82
N ARG A 19 -7.22 -5.12 9.08
CA ARG A 19 -7.73 -3.88 9.67
C ARG A 19 -6.59 -3.05 10.23
N ASN A 20 -6.83 -1.76 10.39
CA ASN A 20 -5.93 -0.80 11.03
C ASN A 20 -4.53 -0.80 10.39
N ILE A 21 -4.49 -0.63 9.07
CA ILE A 21 -3.23 -0.58 8.33
C ILE A 21 -2.73 0.85 8.31
N HIS A 22 -1.49 1.02 8.74
CA HIS A 22 -0.79 2.30 8.66
C HIS A 22 0.66 2.04 8.28
N ILE A 23 1.04 2.49 7.09
CA ILE A 23 2.41 2.44 6.59
C ILE A 23 2.95 3.87 6.59
N VAL A 24 4.06 4.09 7.28
CA VAL A 24 4.69 5.41 7.36
C VAL A 24 6.15 5.30 6.93
N TYR A 25 6.53 6.17 6.01
CA TYR A 25 7.89 6.46 5.66
C TYR A 25 8.29 7.77 6.33
N GLU A 26 9.37 7.75 7.11
CA GLU A 26 9.94 8.94 7.74
C GLU A 26 11.30 9.21 7.11
N ASP A 27 11.53 10.45 6.67
CA ASP A 27 12.79 10.87 6.10
C ASP A 27 13.43 11.98 6.94
N LYS A 28 14.66 11.71 7.37
CA LYS A 28 15.54 12.66 8.06
C LYS A 28 16.84 12.92 7.30
N SER A 29 17.10 12.14 6.25
CA SER A 29 18.39 12.09 5.58
C SER A 29 18.40 12.96 4.33
N THR A 30 17.29 13.03 3.59
CA THR A 30 17.20 13.84 2.36
C THR A 30 17.31 15.33 2.67
N LYS A 31 16.60 15.80 3.69
CA LYS A 31 16.66 17.19 4.17
C LYS A 31 16.76 17.24 5.70
N PRO A 32 17.98 17.31 6.25
CA PRO A 32 18.17 17.39 7.70
C PRO A 32 17.43 18.57 8.36
N ASN A 33 17.27 19.68 7.64
CA ASN A 33 16.60 20.90 8.12
C ASN A 33 15.09 20.94 7.84
N HIS A 34 14.55 19.97 7.09
CA HIS A 34 13.13 19.90 6.73
C HIS A 34 12.68 18.42 6.68
N PRO A 35 12.61 17.74 7.84
CA PRO A 35 12.18 16.35 7.89
C PRO A 35 10.73 16.23 7.44
N PHE A 36 10.40 15.19 6.70
CA PHE A 36 9.04 14.93 6.27
C PHE A 36 8.65 13.48 6.52
N SER A 37 7.35 13.24 6.54
CA SER A 37 6.81 11.88 6.63
C SER A 37 5.70 11.70 5.62
N PHE A 38 5.75 10.59 4.90
CA PHE A 38 4.73 10.14 3.99
C PHE A 38 4.02 8.94 4.59
N GLY A 39 2.70 8.90 4.52
CA GLY A 39 1.96 7.77 5.07
C GLY A 39 0.75 7.38 4.25
N ILE A 40 0.47 6.07 4.27
CA ILE A 40 -0.72 5.46 3.70
C ILE A 40 -1.49 4.84 4.87
N THR A 41 -2.76 5.20 5.01
CA THR A 41 -3.66 4.61 6.00
C THR A 41 -4.79 3.89 5.32
N LEU A 42 -5.25 2.82 5.93
CA LEU A 42 -6.44 2.11 5.51
C LEU A 42 -7.13 1.51 6.73
N ASN A 43 -8.42 1.80 6.89
CA ASN A 43 -9.21 1.28 7.99
C ASN A 43 -9.35 -0.24 7.86
N TYR A 44 -9.78 -0.72 6.69
CA TYR A 44 -9.73 -2.14 6.37
C TYR A 44 -9.58 -2.42 4.88
N ILE A 45 -8.98 -3.57 4.58
CA ILE A 45 -9.07 -4.25 3.29
C ILE A 45 -9.73 -5.60 3.51
N SER A 46 -10.72 -5.93 2.69
CA SER A 46 -11.31 -7.25 2.64
C SER A 46 -11.24 -7.80 1.22
N LEU A 47 -11.11 -9.11 1.09
CA LEU A 47 -11.18 -9.84 -0.16
C LEU A 47 -11.91 -11.15 0.12
N HIS A 48 -13.02 -11.39 -0.54
CA HIS A 48 -13.82 -12.59 -0.36
C HIS A 48 -14.30 -13.13 -1.70
N THR A 49 -14.57 -14.43 -1.72
CA THR A 49 -15.03 -15.11 -2.92
C THR A 49 -16.55 -14.94 -3.04
N THR A 50 -17.03 -14.75 -4.26
CA THR A 50 -18.42 -14.39 -4.52
C THR A 50 -19.02 -15.22 -5.65
N THR A 51 -20.34 -15.24 -5.73
CA THR A 51 -21.08 -15.71 -6.89
C THR A 51 -20.93 -14.72 -8.07
N PRO A 52 -21.35 -15.09 -9.29
CA PRO A 52 -21.43 -14.14 -10.41
C PRO A 52 -22.30 -12.91 -10.12
N ASP A 53 -23.24 -13.02 -9.17
CA ASP A 53 -24.11 -11.94 -8.72
C ASP A 53 -23.50 -11.10 -7.57
N TRP A 54 -22.23 -11.33 -7.23
CA TRP A 54 -21.46 -10.64 -6.19
C TRP A 54 -21.91 -10.91 -4.74
N GLU A 55 -22.58 -12.03 -4.51
CA GLU A 55 -22.93 -12.48 -3.16
C GLU A 55 -21.82 -13.36 -2.56
N PRO A 56 -21.40 -13.14 -1.30
CA PRO A 56 -20.35 -13.92 -0.65
C PRO A 56 -20.65 -15.43 -0.66
N THR A 57 -19.68 -16.25 -1.10
CA THR A 57 -19.84 -17.70 -1.18
C THR A 57 -18.51 -18.45 -1.12
N ILE A 58 -18.58 -19.71 -0.70
CA ILE A 58 -17.45 -20.65 -0.74
C ILE A 58 -17.62 -21.53 -1.97
N LEU A 59 -16.62 -21.51 -2.87
CA LEU A 59 -16.62 -22.36 -4.06
C LEU A 59 -16.33 -23.81 -3.64
N LYS A 60 -17.35 -24.66 -3.78
CA LYS A 60 -17.25 -26.11 -3.54
C LYS A 60 -16.81 -26.89 -4.79
N GLU A 61 -17.01 -26.32 -5.97
CA GLU A 61 -16.76 -26.96 -7.26
C GLU A 61 -15.65 -26.24 -8.05
N ASP A 62 -15.04 -26.99 -8.99
CA ASP A 62 -13.99 -26.51 -9.88
C ASP A 62 -14.60 -25.66 -11.01
N THR A 63 -14.86 -24.38 -10.74
CA THR A 63 -15.39 -23.46 -11.75
C THR A 63 -14.27 -22.83 -12.58
N PRO A 64 -14.47 -22.64 -13.91
CA PRO A 64 -13.47 -22.00 -14.77
C PRO A 64 -13.27 -20.52 -14.44
N LEU A 65 -14.29 -19.88 -13.85
CA LEU A 65 -14.30 -18.49 -13.43
C LEU A 65 -14.42 -18.38 -11.92
N ILE A 66 -13.62 -17.50 -11.33
CA ILE A 66 -13.68 -17.15 -9.90
C ILE A 66 -14.00 -15.67 -9.81
N HIS A 67 -15.03 -15.34 -9.05
CA HIS A 67 -15.39 -13.95 -8.75
C HIS A 67 -14.91 -13.63 -7.35
N LYS A 68 -14.15 -12.56 -7.20
CA LYS A 68 -13.72 -12.02 -5.91
C LYS A 68 -14.18 -10.58 -5.76
N LEU A 69 -14.74 -10.28 -4.61
CA LEU A 69 -15.08 -8.92 -4.22
C LEU A 69 -14.04 -8.45 -3.20
N GLY A 70 -13.35 -7.37 -3.56
CA GLY A 70 -12.44 -6.65 -2.70
C GLY A 70 -13.07 -5.35 -2.24
N GLU A 71 -12.93 -5.01 -0.96
CA GLU A 71 -13.35 -3.71 -0.44
C GLU A 71 -12.21 -3.07 0.34
N LEU A 72 -12.01 -1.79 0.11
CA LEU A 72 -11.07 -0.93 0.81
C LEU A 72 -11.89 0.18 1.48
N SER A 73 -11.74 0.35 2.78
CA SER A 73 -12.39 1.44 3.52
C SER A 73 -11.38 2.45 4.02
N ALA A 74 -11.72 3.73 3.83
CA ALA A 74 -10.95 4.89 4.25
C ALA A 74 -9.47 4.83 3.82
N LEU A 75 -9.23 4.50 2.54
CA LEU A 75 -7.90 4.58 1.94
C LEU A 75 -7.49 6.06 1.89
N SER A 76 -6.42 6.41 2.59
CA SER A 76 -5.92 7.77 2.60
C SER A 76 -4.41 7.81 2.42
N ILE A 77 -3.94 8.90 1.82
CA ILE A 77 -2.52 9.16 1.62
C ILE A 77 -2.25 10.55 2.15
N TYR A 78 -1.23 10.68 2.99
CA TYR A 78 -0.84 11.95 3.57
C TYR A 78 0.66 12.19 3.43
N TRP A 79 1.02 13.48 3.44
CA TRP A 79 2.39 13.93 3.43
C TRP A 79 2.53 15.10 4.39
N ASN A 80 3.20 14.85 5.50
CA ASN A 80 3.43 15.85 6.52
C ASN A 80 4.82 16.47 6.33
N THR A 81 4.83 17.75 6.00
CA THR A 81 6.01 18.61 5.96
C THR A 81 6.42 19.00 7.39
N ASN A 82 7.71 19.04 7.70
CA ASN A 82 8.22 19.32 9.05
C ASN A 82 7.71 18.34 10.12
N ALA A 83 7.64 17.06 9.76
CA ALA A 83 7.18 16.03 10.67
C ALA A 83 8.14 15.83 11.84
N LYS A 84 7.58 15.77 13.06
CA LYS A 84 8.36 15.31 14.22
C LYS A 84 8.65 13.83 14.07
N SER A 85 9.92 13.50 14.18
CA SER A 85 10.43 12.13 14.25
C SER A 85 9.69 11.29 15.30
N ARG A 86 9.17 10.13 14.91
CA ARG A 86 8.57 9.17 15.86
C ARG A 86 9.58 8.17 16.39
N THR A 87 10.76 8.06 15.80
CA THR A 87 11.82 7.15 16.27
C THR A 87 12.36 7.51 17.66
N ASP A 88 12.09 8.73 18.11
CA ASP A 88 12.56 9.24 19.41
C ASP A 88 11.54 8.99 20.53
N LEU A 89 10.36 8.43 20.20
CA LEU A 89 9.31 8.05 21.14
C LEU A 89 9.51 6.62 21.67
N ALA A 90 8.98 6.35 22.86
CA ALA A 90 8.86 4.98 23.34
C ALA A 90 7.98 4.15 22.40
N ARG A 91 8.27 2.85 22.27
CA ARG A 91 7.60 1.96 21.31
C ARG A 91 6.08 1.97 21.45
N ASP A 92 5.57 1.95 22.68
CA ASP A 92 4.13 1.93 22.94
C ASP A 92 3.45 3.25 22.55
N ASP A 93 4.11 4.38 22.81
CA ASP A 93 3.64 5.71 22.40
C ASP A 93 3.64 5.86 20.88
N ALA A 94 4.66 5.32 20.20
CA ALA A 94 4.73 5.32 18.73
C ALA A 94 3.59 4.49 18.10
N ILE A 95 3.28 3.33 18.68
CA ILE A 95 2.17 2.47 18.22
C ILE A 95 0.83 3.16 18.44
N ASN A 96 0.62 3.79 19.60
CA ASN A 96 -0.61 4.52 19.89
C ASN A 96 -0.78 5.71 18.93
N ASN A 97 0.29 6.49 18.71
CA ASN A 97 0.29 7.59 17.74
C ASN A 97 0.00 7.12 16.31
N LEU A 98 0.45 5.93 15.91
CA LEU A 98 0.13 5.35 14.61
C LEU A 98 -1.35 4.96 14.51
N LYS A 99 -1.91 4.33 15.55
CA LYS A 99 -3.31 3.90 15.56
C LYS A 99 -4.28 5.07 15.50
N GLU A 100 -4.03 6.14 16.26
CA GLU A 100 -4.89 7.33 16.29
C GLU A 100 -4.97 8.07 14.96
N LYS A 101 -3.94 7.90 14.11
CA LYS A 101 -3.83 8.57 12.81
C LYS A 101 -4.47 7.80 11.65
N ILE A 102 -4.99 6.61 11.90
CA ILE A 102 -5.71 5.84 10.89
C ILE A 102 -7.05 6.52 10.66
N ALA A 103 -7.30 6.95 9.42
CA ALA A 103 -8.57 7.55 9.08
C ALA A 103 -9.72 6.55 9.27
N ILE A 104 -10.80 7.01 9.90
CA ILE A 104 -12.06 6.29 10.03
C ILE A 104 -13.13 7.12 9.32
N ASP A 105 -14.06 6.45 8.64
CA ASP A 105 -15.19 7.12 7.97
C ASP A 105 -15.91 8.08 8.92
N ASN A 106 -16.22 9.29 8.44
CA ASN A 106 -16.89 10.37 9.17
C ASN A 106 -16.16 10.96 10.39
N GLN A 107 -14.86 10.69 10.57
CA GLN A 107 -14.05 11.43 11.55
C GLN A 107 -13.36 12.64 10.92
N GLN A 108 -13.29 13.73 11.69
CA GLN A 108 -12.56 14.91 11.27
C GLN A 108 -11.07 14.60 11.22
N ALA A 109 -10.44 14.98 10.09
CA ALA A 109 -9.01 14.87 9.88
C ALA A 109 -8.24 15.40 11.12
N PRO A 110 -7.33 14.60 11.71
CA PRO A 110 -6.42 15.11 12.72
C PRO A 110 -5.67 16.33 12.19
N SER A 111 -5.55 17.38 13.01
CA SER A 111 -4.95 18.66 12.59
C SER A 111 -3.48 18.54 12.18
N ASP A 112 -2.82 17.44 12.54
CA ASP A 112 -1.43 17.14 12.24
C ASP A 112 -1.23 16.27 10.98
N ILE A 113 -2.31 15.98 10.24
CA ILE A 113 -2.25 15.22 8.99
C ILE A 113 -2.60 16.10 7.79
N SER A 114 -1.66 16.24 6.87
CA SER A 114 -1.84 16.92 5.58
C SER A 114 -2.12 15.90 4.48
N TYR A 115 -3.40 15.66 4.19
CA TYR A 115 -3.83 14.70 3.18
C TYR A 115 -3.49 15.13 1.75
N ILE A 116 -2.88 14.22 1.00
CA ILE A 116 -2.80 14.28 -0.46
C ILE A 116 -4.06 13.66 -1.06
N LEU A 117 -4.43 12.47 -0.56
CA LEU A 117 -5.65 11.77 -0.90
C LEU A 117 -6.49 11.67 0.37
N ARG A 118 -7.68 12.29 0.35
CA ARG A 118 -8.66 12.15 1.43
C ARG A 118 -9.13 10.70 1.54
N PRO A 119 -9.60 10.25 2.72
CA PRO A 119 -10.11 8.90 2.91
C PRO A 119 -11.16 8.55 1.85
N LEU A 120 -10.88 7.51 1.08
CA LEU A 120 -11.67 7.04 -0.05
C LEU A 120 -12.10 5.60 0.17
N ASN A 121 -13.37 5.30 -0.07
CA ASN A 121 -13.87 3.94 -0.11
C ASN A 121 -13.80 3.41 -1.54
N VAL A 122 -13.32 2.19 -1.71
CA VAL A 122 -13.13 1.56 -3.02
C VAL A 122 -13.65 0.14 -2.97
N LYS A 123 -14.47 -0.23 -3.96
CA LYS A 123 -14.91 -1.60 -4.19
C LYS A 123 -14.33 -2.11 -5.49
N ALA A 124 -13.70 -3.26 -5.45
CA ALA A 124 -13.08 -3.90 -6.62
C ALA A 124 -13.73 -5.25 -6.87
N ARG A 125 -14.30 -5.42 -8.05
CA ARG A 125 -14.87 -6.66 -8.56
C ARG A 125 -13.86 -7.31 -9.49
N LEU A 126 -13.32 -8.44 -9.07
CA LEU A 126 -12.29 -9.19 -9.79
C LEU A 126 -12.89 -10.48 -10.35
N VAL A 127 -12.72 -10.73 -11.64
CA VAL A 127 -13.04 -11.99 -12.30
C VAL A 127 -11.74 -12.63 -12.79
N LEU A 128 -11.48 -13.85 -12.32
CA LEU A 128 -10.30 -14.64 -12.67
C LEU A 128 -10.71 -15.79 -13.58
N ALA A 129 -10.12 -15.85 -14.77
CA ALA A 129 -10.24 -17.01 -15.66
C ALA A 129 -9.05 -17.95 -15.41
N MET A 130 -9.33 -19.10 -14.81
CA MET A 130 -8.28 -20.05 -14.38
C MET A 130 -7.66 -20.84 -15.54
N LYS A 131 -8.39 -20.94 -16.66
CA LYS A 131 -8.01 -21.74 -17.82
C LYS A 131 -8.26 -21.01 -19.15
N PRO A 132 -7.60 -19.86 -19.40
CA PRO A 132 -7.86 -19.05 -20.58
C PRO A 132 -7.53 -19.77 -21.90
N ARG A 133 -6.63 -20.76 -21.87
CA ARG A 133 -6.26 -21.60 -23.03
C ARG A 133 -7.38 -22.53 -23.50
N GLU A 134 -8.26 -22.99 -22.60
CA GLU A 134 -9.38 -23.88 -22.98
C GLU A 134 -10.47 -23.10 -23.74
N GLU A 135 -10.51 -21.76 -23.61
CA GLU A 135 -11.46 -20.88 -24.30
C GLU A 135 -10.83 -20.06 -25.44
N ASP A 136 -9.65 -20.46 -25.93
CA ASP A 136 -8.91 -19.76 -27.01
C ASP A 136 -8.71 -18.26 -26.74
N PHE A 137 -8.45 -17.91 -25.46
CA PHE A 137 -8.22 -16.52 -25.03
C PHE A 137 -9.34 -15.52 -25.37
N LYS A 138 -10.58 -15.99 -25.54
CA LYS A 138 -11.75 -15.11 -25.74
C LYS A 138 -12.02 -14.18 -24.55
N ARG A 139 -11.46 -14.49 -23.37
CA ARG A 139 -11.57 -13.71 -22.13
C ARG A 139 -10.19 -13.44 -21.52
N PRO A 140 -9.97 -12.25 -20.92
CA PRO A 140 -8.73 -11.96 -20.21
C PRO A 140 -8.61 -12.83 -18.96
N MET A 141 -7.37 -13.11 -18.55
CA MET A 141 -7.09 -13.89 -17.33
C MET A 141 -7.55 -13.16 -16.05
N PHE A 142 -7.47 -11.83 -16.08
CA PHE A 142 -7.90 -10.93 -15.01
C PHE A 142 -8.81 -9.86 -15.62
N ASP A 143 -10.03 -9.74 -15.10
CA ASP A 143 -10.91 -8.61 -15.36
C ASP A 143 -11.20 -7.93 -14.03
N ILE A 144 -10.85 -6.65 -13.90
CA ILE A 144 -10.96 -5.87 -12.67
C ILE A 144 -11.84 -4.66 -12.95
N LYS A 145 -12.97 -4.57 -12.25
CA LYS A 145 -13.83 -3.40 -12.23
C LYS A 145 -13.72 -2.73 -10.88
N VAL A 146 -13.39 -1.44 -10.87
CA VAL A 146 -13.22 -0.67 -9.64
C VAL A 146 -14.30 0.39 -9.57
N ASP A 147 -15.13 0.30 -8.54
CA ASP A 147 -16.11 1.30 -8.17
C ASP A 147 -15.50 2.14 -7.04
N LEU A 148 -15.39 3.44 -7.27
CA LEU A 148 -14.73 4.39 -6.39
C LEU A 148 -15.61 5.63 -6.21
N ASP A 149 -15.62 6.18 -5.00
CA ASP A 149 -16.26 7.47 -4.74
C ASP A 149 -15.43 8.63 -5.32
N GLU A 150 -15.84 9.88 -5.07
CA GLU A 150 -15.13 11.05 -5.55
C GLU A 150 -13.65 11.08 -5.11
N ILE A 151 -12.75 11.14 -6.08
CA ILE A 151 -11.31 11.27 -5.84
C ILE A 151 -10.95 12.75 -5.73
N SER A 152 -10.57 13.18 -4.53
CA SER A 152 -10.01 14.52 -4.30
C SER A 152 -8.52 14.42 -3.99
N LEU A 153 -7.69 14.83 -4.94
CA LEU A 153 -6.23 14.96 -4.77
C LEU A 153 -5.87 16.42 -4.53
N ASN A 154 -5.19 16.70 -3.42
CA ASN A 154 -4.71 18.05 -3.09
C ASN A 154 -3.26 17.99 -2.66
N MET A 155 -2.38 18.72 -3.33
CA MET A 155 -0.97 18.79 -2.95
C MET A 155 -0.57 20.26 -2.78
N ASN A 156 0.05 20.58 -1.66
CA ASN A 156 0.57 21.91 -1.41
C ASN A 156 1.99 22.07 -2.01
N ARG A 157 2.49 23.31 -2.03
CA ARG A 157 3.79 23.63 -2.64
C ARG A 157 4.96 22.94 -1.93
N ASP A 158 4.92 22.87 -0.60
CA ASP A 158 5.99 22.30 0.21
C ASP A 158 6.07 20.77 0.03
N GLN A 159 4.92 20.09 -0.01
CA GLN A 159 4.78 18.67 -0.33
C GLN A 159 5.32 18.36 -1.74
N TYR A 160 4.99 19.20 -2.72
CA TYR A 160 5.51 19.02 -4.08
C TYR A 160 7.03 19.18 -4.14
N SER A 161 7.58 20.19 -3.45
CA SER A 161 9.04 20.36 -3.35
C SER A 161 9.69 19.14 -2.71
N ASP A 162 9.20 18.71 -1.53
CA ASP A 162 9.73 17.55 -0.82
C ASP A 162 9.70 16.27 -1.67
N LEU A 163 8.65 16.06 -2.48
CA LEU A 163 8.58 14.93 -3.40
C LEU A 163 9.69 14.99 -4.46
N LEU A 164 9.94 16.16 -5.04
CA LEU A 164 11.01 16.30 -6.04
C LEU A 164 12.40 16.02 -5.41
N ASP A 165 12.64 16.56 -4.23
CA ASP A 165 13.89 16.35 -3.51
C ASP A 165 14.08 14.87 -3.11
N LEU A 166 13.01 14.18 -2.71
CA LEU A 166 13.03 12.74 -2.45
C LEU A 166 13.37 11.94 -3.72
N LEU A 167 12.78 12.29 -4.87
CA LEU A 167 13.07 11.63 -6.13
C LEU A 167 14.54 11.81 -6.56
N GLU A 168 15.07 13.02 -6.41
CA GLU A 168 16.49 13.30 -6.68
C GLU A 168 17.40 12.50 -5.74
N PHE A 169 17.05 12.43 -4.45
CA PHE A 169 17.79 11.63 -3.48
C PHE A 169 17.72 10.13 -3.79
N GLN A 170 16.57 9.62 -4.23
CA GLN A 170 16.43 8.23 -4.66
C GLN A 170 17.32 7.92 -5.87
N ASP A 171 17.38 8.82 -6.86
CA ASP A 171 18.26 8.67 -8.01
C ASP A 171 19.74 8.68 -7.59
N TYR A 172 20.10 9.60 -6.68
CA TYR A 172 21.43 9.63 -6.07
C TYR A 172 21.77 8.30 -5.37
N LEU A 173 20.88 7.75 -4.55
CA LEU A 173 21.08 6.47 -3.87
C LEU A 173 21.16 5.30 -4.86
N SER A 174 20.35 5.30 -5.91
CA SER A 174 20.38 4.28 -6.96
C SER A 174 21.74 4.25 -7.66
N VAL A 175 22.29 5.42 -7.98
CA VAL A 175 23.64 5.55 -8.52
C VAL A 175 24.68 5.12 -7.48
N GLN A 176 24.62 5.66 -6.25
CA GLN A 176 25.57 5.35 -5.19
C GLN A 176 25.63 3.84 -4.88
N SER A 177 24.49 3.16 -4.84
CA SER A 177 24.38 1.72 -4.55
C SER A 177 25.23 0.86 -5.49
N LYS A 178 25.37 1.26 -6.76
CA LYS A 178 26.24 0.59 -7.75
C LYS A 178 27.72 0.69 -7.39
N TYR A 179 28.11 1.75 -6.68
CA TYR A 179 29.47 2.06 -6.29
C TYR A 179 29.81 1.70 -4.83
N ILE A 180 28.82 1.29 -4.02
CA ILE A 180 29.06 0.84 -2.62
C ILE A 180 30.10 -0.30 -2.58
N LYS A 181 30.11 -1.19 -3.58
CA LYS A 181 31.10 -2.29 -3.69
C LYS A 181 32.55 -1.82 -3.90
N TYR A 182 32.75 -0.57 -4.33
CA TYR A 182 34.07 0.03 -4.54
C TYR A 182 34.47 1.00 -3.42
N HIS A 183 33.62 1.22 -2.41
CA HIS A 183 34.01 1.97 -1.22
C HIS A 183 35.14 1.24 -0.49
N VAL A 184 36.26 1.92 -0.29
CA VAL A 184 37.38 1.39 0.49
C VAL A 184 36.90 1.15 1.92
N LYS A 185 37.03 -0.10 2.39
CA LYS A 185 36.79 -0.44 3.80
C LYS A 185 37.75 0.39 4.65
N LYS A 186 37.22 1.17 5.61
CA LYS A 186 37.99 2.08 6.47
C LYS A 186 39.18 1.40 7.18
N GLU A 187 39.16 0.08 7.35
CA GLU A 187 40.26 -0.70 7.92
C GLU A 187 41.59 -0.62 7.14
N LEU A 188 41.60 -0.18 5.88
CA LEU A 188 42.81 -0.06 5.05
C LEU A 188 43.43 1.35 5.06
N VAL A 189 42.79 2.34 5.69
CA VAL A 189 43.27 3.73 5.71
C VAL A 189 44.06 4.05 6.99
N GLU A 190 43.89 3.28 8.07
CA GLU A 190 44.62 3.47 9.34
C GLU A 190 45.97 2.73 9.42
N LYS A 191 46.44 2.11 8.33
CA LYS A 191 47.74 1.42 8.26
C LYS A 191 48.79 2.12 7.38
N LYS A 192 48.79 3.45 7.35
CA LYS A 192 49.90 4.23 6.78
C LYS A 192 50.32 5.34 7.71
#